data_AF-D6GTU5-F1
#
_entry.id   AF-D6GTU5-F1
#
_cell.length_a   1.000
_cell.length_b   1.000
_cell.length_c   1.000
_cell.angle_alpha   90.00
_cell.angle_beta   90.00
_cell.angle_gamma   90.00
#
_symmetry.space_group_name_H-M   'P 1'
#
loop_
_entity.id
_entity.type
_entity.pdbx_description
1 polymer ?
#
loop_
_entity_poly.entity_id
_entity_poly.type
_entity_poly.pdbx_seq_one_letter_code
_entity_poly.pdbx_strand_id
1 'polypeptide(L)'
;MALLALIAVVLISLAVHCYTKADEKLKKRIARFNGVLYAFFVILLLLSFHQNIKIEKDPDKYKVYSGDLFRSWTYKKSDKEYYYIHKSGFLGSSDNYAVPRSGCKVSPIARIRGIVELKVFALPGTRISYDNTVKVDGYNYTVADNVIMIEPDYYYLFLYYAIIAVIILLIYNSVTLLTINDQNDSQAKQNDSKAEQNDSEVEQNSSEANPPAKK
;
A
#
# COMPACT_ATOMS: atom_id res chain seq x y z
N MET A 1 -16.75 -1.31 0.17
CA MET A 1 -16.60 -2.52 1.01
C MET A 1 -16.50 -3.80 0.20
N ALA A 2 -17.44 -4.12 -0.71
CA ALA A 2 -17.41 -5.36 -1.50
C ALA A 2 -16.12 -5.59 -2.31
N LEU A 3 -15.59 -4.55 -2.98
CA LEU A 3 -14.35 -4.64 -3.74
C LEU A 3 -13.12 -4.99 -2.87
N LEU A 4 -13.01 -4.39 -1.68
CA LEU A 4 -11.90 -4.66 -0.76
C LEU A 4 -11.97 -6.10 -0.23
N ALA A 5 -13.18 -6.59 0.07
CA ALA A 5 -13.38 -7.97 0.46
C ALA A 5 -13.00 -8.95 -0.66
N LEU A 6 -13.39 -8.65 -1.90
CA LEU A 6 -13.01 -9.44 -3.07
C LEU A 6 -11.48 -9.50 -3.25
N ILE A 7 -10.80 -8.35 -3.18
CA ILE A 7 -9.33 -8.27 -3.28
C ILE A 7 -8.68 -9.11 -2.18
N ALA A 8 -9.16 -9.01 -0.94
CA ALA A 8 -8.63 -9.80 0.18
C ALA A 8 -8.80 -11.31 -0.06
N VAL A 9 -9.98 -11.74 -0.53
CA VAL A 9 -10.25 -13.16 -0.86
C VAL A 9 -9.32 -13.65 -1.96
N VAL A 10 -9.11 -12.87 -3.03
CA VAL A 10 -8.17 -13.23 -4.11
C VAL A 10 -6.74 -13.37 -3.58
N LEU A 11 -6.26 -12.41 -2.77
CA LEU A 11 -4.91 -12.45 -2.20
C LEU A 11 -4.70 -13.67 -1.29
N ILE A 12 -5.66 -13.95 -0.41
CA ILE A 12 -5.61 -15.10 0.49
C ILE A 12 -5.64 -16.40 -0.32
N SER A 13 -6.52 -16.49 -1.31
CA SER A 13 -6.65 -17.69 -2.15
C SER A 13 -5.36 -17.97 -2.92
N LEU A 14 -4.74 -16.93 -3.49
CA LEU A 14 -3.47 -17.04 -4.20
C LEU A 14 -2.34 -17.46 -3.27
N ALA A 15 -2.24 -16.85 -2.09
CA ALA A 15 -1.23 -17.19 -1.09
C ALA A 15 -1.38 -18.63 -0.60
N VAL A 16 -2.61 -19.08 -0.33
CA VAL A 16 -2.92 -20.46 0.07
C VAL A 16 -2.58 -21.43 -1.07
N HIS A 17 -2.91 -21.10 -2.32
CA HIS A 17 -2.57 -21.94 -3.47
C HIS A 17 -1.06 -22.10 -3.65
N CYS A 18 -0.30 -21.01 -3.51
CA CYS A 18 1.16 -21.08 -3.54
C CYS A 18 1.70 -21.94 -2.38
N TYR A 19 1.13 -21.79 -1.18
CA TYR A 19 1.56 -22.53 -0.01
C TYR A 19 1.29 -24.04 -0.13
N THR A 20 0.15 -24.46 -0.67
CA THR A 20 -0.20 -25.89 -0.79
C THR A 20 0.64 -26.61 -1.83
N LYS A 21 1.07 -25.93 -2.90
CA LYS A 21 1.90 -26.51 -3.96
C LYS A 21 3.41 -26.34 -3.76
N ALA A 22 3.83 -25.55 -2.79
CA ALA A 22 5.25 -25.30 -2.50
C ALA A 22 5.92 -26.48 -1.78
N ASP A 23 7.24 -26.62 -1.95
CA ASP A 23 8.07 -27.46 -1.08
C ASP A 23 8.17 -26.89 0.36
N GLU A 24 8.67 -27.69 1.31
CA GLU A 24 8.78 -27.27 2.72
C GLU A 24 9.67 -26.04 2.96
N LYS A 25 10.70 -25.84 2.12
CA LYS A 25 11.60 -24.68 2.24
C LYS A 25 10.89 -23.41 1.76
N LEU A 26 10.15 -23.51 0.67
CA LEU A 26 9.39 -22.43 0.06
C LEU A 26 8.15 -22.08 0.89
N LYS A 27 7.44 -23.06 1.45
CA LYS A 27 6.35 -22.84 2.44
C LYS A 27 6.81 -21.95 3.60
N LYS A 28 7.96 -22.27 4.19
CA LYS A 28 8.54 -21.46 5.29
C LYS A 28 8.84 -20.02 4.84
N ARG A 29 9.30 -19.83 3.60
CA ARG A 29 9.54 -18.49 3.03
C ARG A 29 8.24 -17.71 2.81
N ILE A 30 7.25 -18.33 2.18
CA ILE A 30 5.92 -17.74 1.95
C ILE A 30 5.30 -17.32 3.29
N ALA A 31 5.28 -18.21 4.28
CA ALA A 31 4.72 -17.93 5.59
C ALA A 31 5.43 -16.77 6.31
N ARG A 32 6.77 -16.73 6.26
CA ARG A 32 7.55 -15.64 6.86
C ARG A 32 7.31 -14.31 6.15
N PHE A 33 7.37 -14.29 4.82
CA PHE A 33 7.20 -13.06 4.05
C PHE A 33 5.79 -12.48 4.24
N ASN A 34 4.75 -13.28 4.01
CA ASN A 34 3.36 -12.86 4.18
C ASN A 34 3.11 -12.46 5.65
N GLY A 35 3.57 -13.26 6.61
CA GLY A 35 3.40 -12.99 8.04
C GLY A 35 4.03 -11.67 8.49
N VAL A 36 5.26 -11.38 8.05
CA VAL A 36 5.93 -10.09 8.35
C VAL A 36 5.15 -8.93 7.75
N LEU A 37 4.72 -9.04 6.49
CA LEU A 37 3.98 -7.98 5.83
C LEU A 37 2.61 -7.73 6.49
N TYR A 38 1.91 -8.79 6.88
CA TYR A 38 0.67 -8.68 7.66
C TYR A 38 0.90 -8.03 9.03
N ALA A 39 1.99 -8.36 9.72
CA ALA A 39 2.31 -7.73 11.00
C ALA A 39 2.56 -6.22 10.86
N PHE A 40 3.33 -5.80 9.84
CA PHE A 40 3.50 -4.39 9.52
C PHE A 40 2.17 -3.69 9.23
N PHE A 41 1.30 -4.34 8.46
CA PHE A 41 -0.01 -3.81 8.14
C PHE A 41 -0.90 -3.60 9.38
N VAL A 42 -0.95 -4.58 10.29
CA VAL A 42 -1.71 -4.47 11.54
C VAL A 42 -1.17 -3.35 12.41
N ILE A 43 0.16 -3.19 12.52
CA ILE A 43 0.76 -2.09 13.28
C ILE A 43 0.35 -0.73 12.70
N LEU A 44 0.43 -0.56 11.37
CA LEU A 44 0.02 0.67 10.70
C LEU A 44 -1.48 0.95 10.88
N LEU A 45 -2.32 -0.08 10.80
CA LEU A 45 -3.76 0.04 11.03
C LEU A 45 -4.05 0.52 12.46
N LEU A 46 -3.43 -0.10 13.46
CA LEU A 46 -3.60 0.28 14.87
C LEU A 46 -3.12 1.71 15.13
N LEU A 47 -1.99 2.12 14.54
CA LEU A 47 -1.49 3.49 14.61
C LEU A 47 -2.49 4.47 13.98
N SER A 48 -3.05 4.14 12.82
CA SER A 48 -4.06 4.96 12.15
C SER A 48 -5.30 5.15 13.02
N PHE A 49 -5.85 4.08 13.60
CA PHE A 49 -6.97 4.16 14.54
C PHE A 49 -6.64 4.95 15.79
N HIS A 50 -5.49 4.71 16.42
CA HIS A 50 -5.08 5.42 17.63
C HIS A 50 -5.03 6.94 17.40
N GLN A 51 -4.46 7.37 16.26
CA GLN A 51 -4.38 8.78 15.91
C GLN A 51 -5.75 9.35 15.55
N ASN A 52 -6.59 8.59 14.83
CA ASN A 52 -7.92 9.08 14.44
C ASN A 52 -8.86 9.23 15.65
N ILE A 53 -8.82 8.29 16.62
CA ILE A 53 -9.58 8.39 17.88
C ILE A 53 -9.15 9.63 18.69
N LYS A 54 -7.85 9.95 18.71
CA LYS A 54 -7.36 11.15 19.41
C LYS A 54 -7.92 12.44 18.80
N ILE A 55 -8.21 12.42 17.50
CA ILE A 55 -8.71 13.55 16.72
C ILE A 55 -10.24 13.68 16.83
N GLU A 56 -10.97 12.57 16.88
CA GLU A 56 -12.45 12.54 16.92
C GLU A 56 -13.06 12.83 18.30
N LYS A 57 -12.25 12.99 19.36
CA LYS A 57 -12.76 13.19 20.73
C LYS A 57 -13.40 14.55 21.01
N ASP A 58 -13.24 15.55 20.13
CA ASP A 58 -13.78 16.90 20.33
C ASP A 58 -14.45 17.45 19.04
N PRO A 59 -15.54 16.82 18.53
CA PRO A 59 -16.18 17.23 17.27
C PRO A 59 -16.77 18.66 17.33
N ASP A 60 -17.15 19.12 18.52
CA ASP A 60 -17.73 20.46 18.72
C ASP A 60 -16.66 21.57 18.83
N LYS A 61 -15.39 21.18 18.99
CA LYS A 61 -14.29 22.12 19.25
C LYS A 61 -13.61 22.60 17.99
N TYR A 62 -13.67 21.81 16.91
CA TYR A 62 -12.97 22.08 15.67
C TYR A 62 -13.82 21.73 14.46
N LYS A 63 -13.70 22.54 13.42
CA LYS A 63 -14.09 22.16 12.07
C LYS A 63 -12.90 21.50 11.39
N VAL A 64 -13.08 20.23 11.01
CA VAL A 64 -12.02 19.43 10.40
C VAL A 64 -12.19 19.39 8.89
N TYR A 65 -11.12 19.71 8.17
CA TYR A 65 -11.00 19.58 6.73
C TYR A 65 -9.98 18.50 6.42
N SER A 66 -10.45 17.35 5.96
CA SER A 66 -9.62 16.24 5.48
C SER A 66 -9.65 16.15 3.96
N GLY A 67 -8.76 15.34 3.41
CA GLY A 67 -8.89 14.89 2.03
C GLY A 67 -10.09 13.95 1.84
N ASP A 68 -10.50 13.81 0.58
CA ASP A 68 -11.28 12.71 0.05
C ASP A 68 -10.58 12.12 -1.20
N LEU A 69 -11.10 11.02 -1.78
CA LEU A 69 -10.57 10.41 -3.01
C LEU A 69 -10.35 11.39 -4.18
N PHE A 70 -11.00 12.54 -4.15
CA PHE A 70 -11.00 13.56 -5.19
C PHE A 70 -10.42 14.89 -4.71
N ARG A 71 -10.05 15.03 -3.43
CA ARG A 71 -9.57 16.28 -2.85
C ARG A 71 -8.48 15.98 -1.86
N SER A 72 -7.32 16.59 -2.00
CA SER A 72 -6.21 16.37 -1.08
C SER A 72 -5.66 17.69 -0.58
N TRP A 73 -5.37 17.73 0.72
CA TRP A 73 -4.63 18.82 1.34
C TRP A 73 -3.18 18.41 1.44
N THR A 74 -2.27 19.27 1.01
CA THR A 74 -0.83 18.98 0.99
C THR A 74 -0.03 20.17 1.49
N TYR A 75 1.07 19.87 2.17
CA TYR A 75 2.03 20.89 2.58
C TYR A 75 2.92 21.28 1.40
N LYS A 76 3.12 22.59 1.18
CA LYS A 76 4.01 23.11 0.14
C LYS A 76 5.35 23.56 0.71
N LYS A 77 5.30 24.54 1.62
CA LYS A 77 6.49 25.17 2.23
C LYS A 77 6.07 26.01 3.44
N SER A 78 7.04 26.67 4.07
CA SER A 78 6.79 27.70 5.09
C SER A 78 7.84 28.80 5.02
N ASP A 79 7.49 29.98 5.48
CA ASP A 79 8.43 31.07 5.73
C ASP A 79 8.39 31.50 7.21
N LYS A 80 8.82 32.72 7.53
CA LYS A 80 8.82 33.23 8.90
C LYS A 80 7.42 33.43 9.48
N GLU A 81 6.42 33.70 8.64
CA GLU A 81 5.09 34.14 9.07
C GLU A 81 4.01 33.09 8.82
N TYR A 82 4.12 32.30 7.75
CA TYR A 82 3.08 31.40 7.29
C TYR A 82 3.56 29.96 7.00
N TYR A 83 2.65 29.01 7.23
CA TYR A 83 2.66 27.70 6.62
C TYR A 83 1.81 27.74 5.34
N TYR A 84 2.37 27.29 4.22
CA TYR A 84 1.65 27.26 2.94
C TYR A 84 1.15 25.86 2.67
N ILE A 85 -0.17 25.73 2.61
CA ILE A 85 -0.86 24.50 2.29
C ILE A 85 -1.67 24.67 1.01
N HIS A 86 -1.86 23.56 0.33
CA HIS A 86 -2.53 23.52 -0.95
C HIS A 86 -3.62 22.47 -0.90
N LYS A 87 -4.81 22.86 -1.33
CA LYS A 87 -5.94 21.97 -1.50
C LYS A 87 -6.11 21.73 -2.99
N SER A 88 -5.79 20.52 -3.44
CA SER A 88 -6.10 20.05 -4.79
C SER A 88 -7.49 19.41 -4.80
N GLY A 89 -8.23 19.61 -5.88
CA GLY A 89 -9.49 18.95 -6.18
C GLY A 89 -9.48 18.31 -7.57
N PHE A 90 -10.33 17.30 -7.75
CA PHE A 90 -10.53 16.63 -9.03
C PHE A 90 -11.07 17.64 -10.06
N LEU A 91 -10.57 17.57 -11.29
CA LEU A 91 -10.81 18.51 -12.40
C LEU A 91 -10.17 19.90 -12.25
N GLY A 92 -9.06 20.01 -11.52
CA GLY A 92 -8.19 21.20 -11.57
C GLY A 92 -8.62 22.36 -10.68
N SER A 93 -9.64 22.17 -9.83
CA SER A 93 -9.90 23.12 -8.75
C SER A 93 -8.75 23.05 -7.75
N SER A 94 -8.10 24.18 -7.47
CA SER A 94 -6.99 24.20 -6.54
C SER A 94 -6.97 25.49 -5.75
N ASP A 95 -7.00 25.36 -4.42
CA ASP A 95 -6.98 26.48 -3.50
C ASP A 95 -5.62 26.52 -2.79
N ASN A 96 -5.06 27.72 -2.65
CA ASN A 96 -3.80 27.95 -1.95
C ASN A 96 -4.08 28.72 -0.67
N TYR A 97 -3.57 28.24 0.46
CA TYR A 97 -3.79 28.87 1.76
C TYR A 97 -2.48 29.20 2.47
N ALA A 98 -2.46 30.36 3.12
CA ALA A 98 -1.40 30.82 4.00
C ALA A 98 -1.92 30.79 5.44
N VAL A 99 -1.40 29.87 6.25
CA VAL A 99 -1.81 29.67 7.65
C VAL A 99 -0.80 30.34 8.58
N PRO A 100 -1.19 31.31 9.42
CA PRO A 100 -0.26 31.99 10.31
C PRO A 100 0.45 31.04 11.28
N ARG A 101 1.77 31.18 11.42
CA ARG A 101 2.58 30.33 12.31
C ARG A 101 2.33 30.59 13.78
N SER A 102 1.96 31.81 14.14
CA SER A 102 1.75 32.25 15.54
C SER A 102 0.57 31.55 16.21
N GLY A 103 -0.45 31.16 15.44
CA GLY A 103 -1.68 30.54 15.95
C GLY A 103 -1.85 29.06 15.61
N CYS A 104 -0.95 28.47 14.83
CA CYS A 104 -1.12 27.13 14.27
C CYS A 104 -0.05 26.14 14.76
N LYS A 105 -0.51 25.01 15.31
CA LYS A 105 0.35 23.85 15.63
C LYS A 105 0.45 22.94 14.41
N VAL A 106 1.66 22.69 13.94
CA VAL A 106 1.88 21.81 12.78
C VAL A 106 2.76 20.64 13.17
N SER A 107 2.25 19.43 12.92
CA SER A 107 3.01 18.20 13.13
C SER A 107 4.26 18.15 12.23
N PRO A 108 5.43 17.70 12.73
CA PRO A 108 6.60 17.52 11.89
C PRO A 108 6.34 16.62 10.67
N ILE A 109 5.51 15.59 10.83
CA ILE A 109 5.16 14.65 9.75
C ILE A 109 4.32 15.34 8.68
N ALA A 110 3.42 16.25 9.07
CA ALA A 110 2.61 17.05 8.15
C ALA A 110 3.46 17.96 7.24
N ARG A 111 4.72 18.26 7.60
CA ARG A 111 5.61 19.13 6.81
C ARG A 111 6.36 18.39 5.69
N ILE A 112 6.18 17.07 5.56
CA ILE A 112 6.79 16.30 4.48
C ILE A 112 6.06 16.64 3.17
N ARG A 113 6.65 17.56 2.39
CA ARG A 113 6.07 18.16 1.20
C ARG A 113 5.59 17.10 0.19
N GLY A 114 4.32 17.21 -0.22
CA GLY A 114 3.76 16.47 -1.37
C GLY A 114 3.60 14.96 -1.19
N ILE A 115 3.98 14.40 -0.04
CA ILE A 115 3.89 12.96 0.23
C ILE A 115 2.72 12.66 1.18
N VAL A 116 2.49 13.56 2.14
CA VAL A 116 1.54 13.33 3.23
C VAL A 116 0.30 14.18 3.02
N GLU A 117 -0.85 13.53 2.94
CA GLU A 117 -2.15 14.22 3.00
C GLU A 117 -2.36 14.82 4.37
N LEU A 118 -3.03 15.98 4.41
CA LEU A 118 -3.23 16.74 5.61
C LEU A 118 -4.68 16.69 6.09
N LYS A 119 -4.82 16.75 7.41
CA LYS A 119 -6.06 17.06 8.11
C LYS A 119 -5.88 18.44 8.77
N VAL A 120 -6.69 19.39 8.34
CA VAL A 120 -6.62 20.81 8.73
C VAL A 120 -7.74 21.11 9.72
N PHE A 121 -7.38 21.67 10.87
CA PHE A 121 -8.30 21.97 11.97
C PHE A 121 -8.49 23.47 12.08
N ALA A 122 -9.73 23.91 11.95
CA ALA A 122 -10.12 25.30 12.10
C ALA A 122 -11.10 25.49 13.26
N LEU A 123 -11.22 26.72 13.75
CA LEU A 123 -12.22 27.08 14.74
C LEU A 123 -13.65 26.85 14.21
N PRO A 124 -14.61 26.42 15.06
CA PRO A 124 -15.98 26.12 14.65
C PRO A 124 -16.70 27.39 14.15
N GLY A 125 -17.73 27.21 13.33
CA GLY A 125 -18.55 28.31 12.79
C GLY A 125 -17.89 29.17 11.69
N THR A 126 -16.61 28.97 11.38
CA THR A 126 -15.90 29.72 10.34
C THR A 126 -15.65 28.85 9.11
N ARG A 127 -15.80 29.40 7.90
CA ARG A 127 -15.15 28.82 6.71
C ARG A 127 -13.68 29.25 6.74
N ILE A 128 -12.77 28.46 6.18
CA ILE A 128 -11.41 28.95 5.90
C ILE A 128 -11.58 30.23 5.08
N SER A 129 -11.15 31.35 5.68
CA SER A 129 -11.48 32.74 5.28
C SER A 129 -11.19 33.00 3.80
N TYR A 130 -11.94 33.89 3.16
CA TYR A 130 -11.77 34.27 1.75
C TYR A 130 -11.34 35.74 1.56
N ASP A 131 -11.24 36.53 2.63
CA ASP A 131 -11.28 37.99 2.51
C ASP A 131 -9.88 38.62 2.32
N ASN A 132 -8.82 37.94 2.77
CA ASN A 132 -7.45 38.43 2.66
C ASN A 132 -6.56 37.47 1.87
N THR A 133 -5.69 38.03 1.02
CA THR A 133 -4.72 37.27 0.24
C THR A 133 -3.30 37.82 0.41
N VAL A 134 -2.31 36.94 0.34
CA VAL A 134 -0.88 37.28 0.31
C VAL A 134 -0.28 36.73 -0.97
N LYS A 135 0.54 37.54 -1.65
CA LYS A 135 1.29 37.14 -2.83
C LYS A 135 2.65 36.59 -2.46
N VAL A 136 2.95 35.37 -2.89
CA VAL A 136 4.24 34.71 -2.64
C VAL A 136 4.66 33.98 -3.90
N ASP A 137 5.86 34.26 -4.39
CA ASP A 137 6.42 33.69 -5.63
C ASP A 137 5.47 33.78 -6.84
N GLY A 138 4.71 34.88 -6.94
CA GLY A 138 3.73 35.10 -8.01
C GLY A 138 2.38 34.39 -7.83
N TYR A 139 2.19 33.62 -6.76
CA TYR A 139 0.91 32.96 -6.44
C TYR A 139 0.14 33.71 -5.35
N ASN A 140 -1.18 33.79 -5.52
CA ASN A 140 -2.09 34.29 -4.47
C ASN A 140 -2.41 33.16 -3.50
N TYR A 141 -2.18 33.41 -2.21
CA TYR A 141 -2.59 32.54 -1.11
C TYR A 141 -3.66 33.23 -0.29
N THR A 142 -4.77 32.55 -0.05
CA THR A 142 -5.81 33.02 0.85
C THR A 142 -5.37 32.83 2.30
N VAL A 143 -5.47 33.88 3.12
CA VAL A 143 -5.07 33.82 4.52
C VAL A 143 -6.09 33.01 5.31
N ALA A 144 -5.60 31.97 6.00
CA ALA A 144 -6.38 31.03 6.79
C ALA A 144 -6.01 31.18 8.28
N ASP A 145 -6.42 32.30 8.87
CA ASP A 145 -6.15 32.70 10.25
C ASP A 145 -6.91 31.90 11.31
N ASN A 146 -8.03 31.31 10.92
CA ASN A 146 -8.83 30.42 11.75
C ASN A 146 -8.27 29.00 11.87
N VAL A 147 -7.24 28.64 11.11
CA VAL A 147 -6.59 27.32 11.17
C VAL A 147 -5.61 27.29 12.33
N ILE A 148 -5.85 26.36 13.26
CA ILE A 148 -5.12 26.28 14.53
C ILE A 148 -4.27 25.01 14.66
N MET A 149 -4.53 24.00 13.83
CA MET A 149 -3.74 22.77 13.82
C MET A 149 -3.72 22.12 12.44
N ILE A 150 -2.57 21.55 12.08
CA ILE A 150 -2.37 20.76 10.86
C ILE A 150 -1.68 19.46 11.25
N GLU A 151 -2.38 18.35 11.05
CA GLU A 151 -1.90 17.00 11.30
C GLU A 151 -1.85 16.22 9.98
N PRO A 152 -1.03 15.17 9.88
CA PRO A 152 -1.14 14.26 8.76
C PRO A 152 -2.47 13.49 8.84
N ASP A 153 -3.05 13.21 7.68
CA ASP A 153 -4.20 12.33 7.60
C ASP A 153 -3.73 10.86 7.66
N TYR A 154 -3.67 10.35 8.90
CA TYR A 154 -3.21 8.98 9.15
C TYR A 154 -4.12 7.91 8.54
N TYR A 155 -5.37 8.23 8.20
CA TYR A 155 -6.24 7.29 7.49
C TYR A 155 -5.78 7.14 6.03
N TYR A 156 -5.54 8.25 5.33
CA TYR A 156 -5.03 8.22 3.97
C TYR A 156 -3.60 7.70 3.88
N LEU A 157 -2.76 8.03 4.86
CA LEU A 157 -1.42 7.45 4.96
C LEU A 157 -1.49 5.93 5.07
N PHE A 158 -2.36 5.40 5.93
CA PHE A 158 -2.60 3.97 6.04
C PHE A 158 -3.13 3.38 4.72
N LEU A 159 -4.10 4.03 4.08
CA LEU A 159 -4.67 3.56 2.81
C LEU A 159 -3.61 3.46 1.70
N TYR A 160 -2.69 4.43 1.62
CA TYR A 160 -1.59 4.40 0.65
C TYR A 160 -0.66 3.20 0.89
N TYR A 161 -0.24 2.99 2.14
CA TYR A 161 0.58 1.82 2.49
C TYR A 161 -0.16 0.50 2.32
N ALA A 162 -1.48 0.48 2.54
CA ALA A 162 -2.32 -0.69 2.29
C ALA A 162 -2.30 -1.10 0.82
N ILE A 163 -2.44 -0.13 -0.10
CA ILE A 163 -2.39 -0.36 -1.54
C ILE A 163 -1.02 -0.90 -1.95
N ILE A 164 0.07 -0.29 -1.45
CA ILE A 164 1.43 -0.76 -1.73
C ILE A 164 1.63 -2.20 -1.24
N ALA A 165 1.18 -2.52 -0.02
CA ALA A 165 1.27 -3.85 0.54
C ALA A 165 0.51 -4.89 -0.31
N VAL A 166 -0.70 -4.55 -0.78
CA VAL A 166 -1.48 -5.39 -1.70
C VAL A 166 -0.72 -5.66 -2.99
N ILE A 167 -0.12 -4.63 -3.60
CA ILE A 167 0.66 -4.78 -4.83
C ILE A 167 1.87 -5.69 -4.60
N ILE A 168 2.60 -5.49 -3.50
CA ILE A 168 3.75 -6.32 -3.13
C ILE A 168 3.32 -7.79 -2.94
N LEU A 169 2.20 -8.04 -2.26
CA LEU A 169 1.66 -9.39 -2.09
C LEU A 169 1.28 -10.03 -3.42
N LEU A 170 0.63 -9.29 -4.33
CA LEU A 170 0.29 -9.80 -5.66
C LEU A 170 1.55 -10.20 -6.40
N ILE A 171 2.53 -9.31 -6.51
CA ILE A 171 3.78 -9.58 -7.23
C ILE A 171 4.50 -10.77 -6.62
N TYR A 172 4.69 -10.78 -5.29
CA TYR A 172 5.40 -11.86 -4.61
C TYR A 172 4.73 -13.22 -4.83
N ASN A 173 3.41 -13.31 -4.63
CA ASN A 173 2.71 -14.57 -4.77
C ASN A 173 2.60 -15.00 -6.24
N SER A 174 2.47 -14.07 -7.20
CA SER A 174 2.50 -14.39 -8.63
C SER A 174 3.86 -14.93 -9.07
N VAL A 175 4.97 -14.31 -8.66
CA VAL A 175 6.33 -14.80 -8.96
C VAL A 175 6.57 -16.16 -8.30
N THR A 176 6.10 -16.33 -7.07
CA THR A 176 6.18 -17.62 -6.37
C THR A 176 5.42 -18.72 -7.10
N LEU A 177 4.21 -18.43 -7.59
CA LEU A 177 3.41 -19.37 -8.37
C LEU A 177 4.11 -19.80 -9.67
N LEU A 178 4.70 -18.84 -10.39
CA LEU A 178 5.49 -19.14 -11.59
C LEU A 178 6.67 -20.07 -11.27
N THR A 179 7.39 -19.77 -10.17
CA THR A 179 8.52 -20.59 -9.72
C THR A 179 8.08 -22.03 -9.40
N ILE A 180 6.92 -22.20 -8.75
CA ILE A 180 6.35 -23.52 -8.44
C ILE A 180 6.00 -24.28 -9.74
N ASN A 181 5.39 -23.60 -10.71
CA ASN A 181 5.04 -24.22 -11.99
C ASN A 181 6.30 -24.66 -12.75
N ASP A 182 7.32 -23.81 -12.83
CA ASP A 182 8.59 -24.15 -13.49
C ASP A 182 9.29 -25.35 -12.81
N GLN A 183 9.23 -25.43 -11.47
CA GLN A 183 9.75 -26.57 -10.71
C GLN A 183 8.98 -27.86 -11.00
N ASN A 184 7.65 -27.79 -11.06
CA ASN A 184 6.81 -28.95 -11.35
C ASN A 184 7.02 -29.45 -12.79
N ASP A 185 7.10 -28.55 -13.78
CA ASP A 185 7.38 -28.91 -15.17
C ASP A 185 8.76 -29.54 -15.33
N SER A 186 9.76 -29.02 -14.62
CA SER A 186 11.11 -29.58 -14.61
C SER A 186 11.15 -30.98 -13.98
N GLN A 187 10.40 -31.20 -12.89
CA GLN A 187 10.26 -32.52 -12.27
C GLN A 187 9.51 -33.51 -13.16
N ALA A 188 8.44 -33.08 -13.85
CA ALA A 188 7.71 -33.91 -14.79
C ALA A 188 8.62 -34.39 -15.93
N LYS A 189 9.34 -33.46 -16.57
CA LYS A 189 10.32 -33.80 -17.63
C LYS A 189 11.42 -34.74 -17.14
N GLN A 190 11.86 -34.58 -15.89
CA GLN A 190 12.87 -35.46 -15.30
C GLN A 190 12.34 -36.87 -15.01
N ASN A 191 11.06 -37.00 -14.63
CA ASN A 191 10.43 -38.29 -14.40
C ASN A 191 10.16 -39.03 -15.72
N ASP A 192 9.72 -38.32 -16.76
CA ASP A 192 9.50 -38.90 -18.09
C ASP A 192 10.82 -39.43 -18.69
N SER A 193 11.91 -38.65 -18.59
CA SER A 193 13.23 -39.08 -19.06
C SER A 193 13.80 -40.27 -18.26
N LYS A 194 13.50 -40.39 -16.97
CA LYS A 194 13.85 -41.58 -16.18
C LYS A 194 13.01 -42.81 -16.56
N ALA A 195 11.73 -42.61 -16.86
CA ALA A 195 10.86 -43.69 -17.32
C ALA A 195 11.34 -44.23 -18.68
N GLU A 196 11.64 -43.34 -19.63
CA GLU A 196 12.21 -43.71 -20.93
C GLU A 196 13.55 -44.45 -20.80
N GLN A 197 14.44 -44.01 -19.89
CA GLN A 197 15.69 -44.73 -19.62
C GLN A 197 15.47 -46.14 -19.05
N ASN A 198 14.55 -46.29 -18.09
CA ASN A 198 14.24 -47.59 -17.50
C ASN A 198 13.61 -48.54 -18.54
N ASP A 199 12.71 -48.04 -19.38
CA ASP A 199 12.09 -48.84 -20.45
C ASP A 199 13.16 -49.28 -21.48
N SER A 200 14.11 -48.41 -21.80
CA SER A 200 15.24 -48.72 -22.70
C SER A 200 16.17 -49.80 -22.12
N GLU A 201 16.47 -49.75 -20.82
CA GLU A 201 17.29 -50.76 -20.14
C GLU A 201 16.56 -52.11 -20.02
N VAL A 202 15.24 -52.10 -19.86
CA VAL A 202 14.41 -53.33 -19.85
C VAL A 202 14.38 -53.97 -21.23
N GLU A 203 14.22 -53.18 -22.30
CA GLU A 203 14.27 -53.69 -23.68
C GLU A 203 15.65 -54.27 -24.02
N GLN A 204 16.74 -53.58 -23.67
CA GLN A 204 18.10 -54.08 -23.87
C GLN A 204 18.37 -55.39 -23.13
N ASN A 205 18.02 -55.49 -21.84
CA ASN A 205 18.19 -56.72 -21.07
C ASN A 205 17.33 -57.89 -21.59
N SER A 206 16.15 -57.60 -22.16
CA SER A 206 15.30 -58.64 -22.78
C SER A 206 15.89 -59.18 -24.09
N SER A 207 16.60 -58.34 -24.84
CA SER A 207 17.21 -58.70 -26.12
C SER A 207 18.51 -59.50 -25.97
N GLU A 208 19.24 -59.35 -24.86
CA GLU A 208 20.37 -60.20 -24.51
C GLU A 208 19.95 -61.58 -23.97
N ALA A 209 18.76 -61.69 -23.35
CA ALA A 209 18.27 -62.94 -22.76
C ALA A 209 17.76 -63.97 -23.78
N ASN A 210 17.55 -63.59 -25.04
CA ASN A 210 17.13 -64.50 -26.12
C ASN A 210 18.13 -64.43 -27.29
N PRO A 211 19.21 -65.23 -27.29
CA PRO A 211 20.06 -65.32 -28.46
C PRO A 211 19.29 -66.01 -29.59
N PRO A 212 19.47 -65.58 -30.85
CA PRO A 212 18.73 -66.15 -31.97
C PRO A 212 19.05 -67.64 -32.10
N ALA A 213 17.99 -68.46 -32.12
CA ALA A 213 18.12 -69.88 -32.39
C ALA A 213 18.79 -70.08 -33.76
N LYS A 214 20.00 -70.65 -33.74
CA LYS A 214 20.75 -70.99 -34.95
C LYS A 214 19.90 -71.95 -35.80
N LYS A 215 19.60 -71.53 -37.03
CA LYS A 215 19.03 -72.38 -38.08
C LYS A 215 20.03 -73.44 -38.53
#